data_AF-A0A317K584-F1
#
_entry.id   AF-A0A317K584-F1
#
_cell.length_a   1.000
_cell.length_b   1.000
_cell.length_c   1.000
_cell.angle_alpha   90.00
_cell.angle_beta   90.00
_cell.angle_gamma   90.00
#
_symmetry.space_group_name_H-M   'P 1'
#
loop_
_entity.id
_entity.type
_entity.pdbx_description
1 polymer ?
#
loop_
_entity_poly.entity_id
_entity_poly.type
_entity_poly.pdbx_seq_one_letter_code
_entity_poly.pdbx_strand_id
1 'polypeptide(L)'
;MTRPAPLPRPTLLPGLARLWRDRHTLQLGVEPGRAVLLEVANPRAARLLDLLDGTRSERSVLAYASTADVAPDEARVLLDELRAAGLVVPAHTLIPRELAGPVRARPA
;
A
#
# COMPACT_ATOMS: atom_id res chain seq x y z
N MET A 1 -14.33 1.14 -17.20
CA MET A 1 -12.99 1.58 -16.74
C MET A 1 -12.15 0.33 -16.53
N THR A 2 -10.98 0.23 -17.14
CA THR A 2 -10.11 -0.95 -17.08
C THR A 2 -9.43 -0.98 -15.72
N ARG A 3 -9.59 -2.08 -14.96
CA ARG A 3 -8.96 -2.20 -13.64
C ARG A 3 -7.43 -2.20 -13.79
N PRO A 4 -6.68 -1.43 -12.98
CA PRO A 4 -5.24 -1.44 -13.04
C PRO A 4 -4.67 -2.81 -12.64
N ALA A 5 -3.57 -3.22 -13.27
CA ALA A 5 -2.92 -4.50 -13.00
C ALA A 5 -2.53 -4.63 -11.52
N PRO A 6 -2.60 -5.82 -10.89
CA PRO A 6 -2.26 -5.98 -9.48
C PRO A 6 -0.83 -5.52 -9.16
N LEU A 7 -0.62 -4.88 -8.01
CA LEU A 7 0.69 -4.48 -7.53
C LEU A 7 1.48 -5.72 -7.06
N PRO A 8 2.66 -6.01 -7.65
CA PRO A 8 3.49 -7.08 -7.16
C PRO A 8 4.17 -6.63 -5.87
N ARG A 9 3.81 -7.29 -4.76
CA ARG A 9 4.32 -7.00 -3.42
C ARG A 9 4.17 -5.51 -3.05
N PRO A 10 2.94 -5.02 -2.84
CA PRO A 10 2.71 -3.61 -2.53
C PRO A 10 3.44 -3.18 -1.27
N THR A 11 4.09 -2.02 -1.35
CA THR A 11 4.79 -1.38 -0.25
C THR A 11 4.32 0.05 -0.12
N LEU A 12 3.86 0.43 1.07
CA LEU A 12 3.60 1.83 1.40
C LEU A 12 4.93 2.59 1.42
N LEU A 13 4.96 3.80 0.87
CA LEU A 13 6.17 4.62 0.85
C LEU A 13 6.79 4.71 2.26
N PRO A 14 8.07 4.33 2.43
CA PRO A 14 8.72 4.36 3.74
C PRO A 14 8.87 5.80 4.23
N GLY A 15 8.79 5.99 5.56
CA GLY A 15 8.88 7.33 6.17
C GLY A 15 7.56 8.13 6.12
N LEU A 16 6.50 7.57 5.55
CA LEU A 16 5.17 8.19 5.55
C LEU A 16 4.56 8.12 6.96
N ALA A 17 4.50 9.27 7.63
CA ALA A 17 3.82 9.39 8.92
C ALA A 17 2.32 9.05 8.78
N ARG A 18 1.74 8.42 9.79
CA ARG A 18 0.31 8.06 9.81
C ARG A 18 -0.35 8.73 11.01
N LEU A 19 -1.33 9.58 10.77
CA LEU A 19 -1.95 10.43 11.80
C LEU A 19 -3.47 10.39 11.63
N TRP A 20 -4.19 9.88 12.62
CA TRP A 20 -5.65 9.99 12.66
C TRP A 20 -6.05 11.44 12.93
N ARG A 21 -6.91 11.99 12.07
CA ARG A 21 -7.49 13.32 12.26
C ARG A 21 -8.82 13.24 13.00
N ASP A 22 -9.56 12.20 12.70
CA ASP A 22 -10.77 11.80 13.42
C ASP A 22 -10.95 10.29 13.31
N ARG A 23 -12.18 9.80 13.53
CA ARG A 23 -12.51 8.38 13.50
C ARG A 23 -12.47 7.75 12.11
N HIS A 24 -12.65 8.51 11.03
CA HIS A 24 -12.71 8.02 9.65
C HIS A 24 -11.65 8.63 8.74
N THR A 25 -11.00 9.72 9.15
CA THR A 25 -9.97 10.36 8.32
C THR A 25 -8.56 10.04 8.82
N LEU A 26 -7.78 9.37 7.97
CA LEU A 26 -6.37 9.10 8.19
C LEU A 26 -5.51 10.02 7.32
N GLN A 27 -4.64 10.80 7.94
CA GLN A 27 -3.61 11.55 7.24
C GLN A 27 -2.34 10.71 7.05
N LEU A 28 -1.84 10.73 5.83
CA LEU A 28 -0.60 10.07 5.42
C LEU A 28 0.41 11.13 4.99
N GLY A 29 1.52 11.26 5.73
CA GLY A 29 2.54 12.30 5.58
C GLY A 29 2.31 13.51 6.50
N VAL A 30 3.36 14.33 6.66
CA VAL A 30 3.33 15.56 7.49
C VAL A 30 3.64 16.84 6.71
N GLU A 31 4.25 16.72 5.53
CA GLU A 31 4.63 17.87 4.72
C GLU A 31 3.39 18.54 4.11
N PRO A 32 3.15 19.84 4.36
CA PRO A 32 2.06 20.57 3.74
C PRO A 32 2.14 20.49 2.21
N GLY A 33 1.04 20.10 1.55
CA GLY A 33 0.99 19.91 0.11
C GLY A 33 1.45 18.54 -0.40
N ARG A 34 1.99 17.67 0.47
CA ARG A 34 2.25 16.25 0.15
C ARG A 34 1.52 15.27 1.05
N ALA A 35 1.01 15.74 2.19
CA ALA A 35 0.16 14.94 3.05
C ALA A 35 -1.16 14.62 2.32
N VAL A 36 -1.56 13.35 2.34
CA VAL A 36 -2.80 12.86 1.75
C VAL A 36 -3.78 12.55 2.86
N LEU A 37 -5.02 13.01 2.71
CA LEU A 37 -6.13 12.64 3.58
C LEU A 37 -6.88 11.48 2.93
N LEU A 38 -7.05 10.41 3.69
CA LEU A 38 -7.70 9.19 3.28
C LEU A 38 -8.94 8.98 4.16
N GLU A 39 -10.10 8.93 3.52
CA GLU A 39 -11.36 8.61 4.18
C GLU A 39 -11.56 7.09 4.21
N VAL A 40 -11.58 6.51 5.41
CA VAL A 40 -11.85 5.08 5.60
C VAL A 40 -13.20 4.88 6.27
N ALA A 41 -14.12 4.26 5.53
CA ALA A 41 -15.44 3.90 6.04
C ALA A 41 -15.33 3.01 7.29
N ASN A 42 -14.37 2.08 7.28
CA ASN A 42 -14.05 1.19 8.39
C ASN A 42 -12.64 1.51 8.94
N PRO A 43 -12.52 1.99 10.19
CA PRO A 43 -11.22 2.33 10.77
C PRO A 43 -10.28 1.12 10.88
N ARG A 44 -10.82 -0.11 10.91
CA ARG A 44 -10.03 -1.36 10.91
C ARG A 44 -9.27 -1.56 9.60
N ALA A 45 -9.73 -0.97 8.50
CA ALA A 45 -9.02 -1.01 7.21
C ALA A 45 -7.61 -0.42 7.30
N ALA A 46 -7.35 0.48 8.25
CA ALA A 46 -6.00 1.01 8.49
C ALA A 46 -4.99 -0.08 8.90
N ARG A 47 -5.42 -1.21 9.48
CA ARG A 47 -4.53 -2.35 9.79
C ARG A 47 -3.96 -3.00 8.52
N LEU A 48 -4.63 -2.84 7.37
CA LEU A 48 -4.11 -3.33 6.09
C LEU A 48 -2.85 -2.58 5.66
N LEU A 49 -2.66 -1.33 6.12
CA LEU A 49 -1.45 -0.54 5.82
C LEU A 49 -0.18 -1.18 6.41
N ASP A 50 -0.30 -1.94 7.49
CA ASP A 50 0.82 -2.65 8.11
C ASP A 50 1.27 -3.87 7.28
N LEU A 51 0.41 -4.35 6.38
CA LEU A 51 0.70 -5.45 5.47
C LEU A 51 1.39 -4.99 4.18
N LEU A 52 1.40 -3.68 3.93
CA LEU A 52 2.01 -3.05 2.75
C LEU A 52 3.50 -2.81 3.01
N ASP A 53 4.21 -3.87 3.38
CA ASP A 53 5.64 -3.90 3.70
C ASP A 53 6.49 -4.48 2.57
N GLY A 54 5.87 -4.87 1.45
CA GLY A 54 6.55 -5.53 0.33
C GLY A 54 6.82 -7.02 0.51
N THR A 55 6.34 -7.65 1.58
CA THR A 55 6.49 -9.11 1.79
C THR A 55 5.32 -9.91 1.21
N ARG A 56 4.12 -9.31 1.19
CA ARG A 56 2.86 -9.97 0.78
C ARG A 56 2.41 -9.53 -0.60
N SER A 57 1.76 -10.41 -1.35
CA SER A 57 1.09 -10.03 -2.60
C SER A 57 -0.19 -9.23 -2.34
N GLU A 58 -0.65 -8.44 -3.32
CA GLU A 58 -1.96 -7.76 -3.23
C GLU A 58 -3.10 -8.73 -2.92
N ARG A 59 -3.09 -9.91 -3.55
CA ARG A 59 -4.09 -10.98 -3.28
C ARG A 59 -4.04 -11.44 -1.82
N SER A 60 -2.86 -11.57 -1.23
CA SER A 60 -2.69 -11.96 0.17
C SER A 60 -3.19 -10.88 1.14
N VAL A 61 -2.95 -9.61 0.83
CA VAL A 61 -3.48 -8.47 1.61
C VAL A 61 -5.01 -8.48 1.61
N LEU A 62 -5.63 -8.68 0.45
CA LEU A 62 -7.09 -8.75 0.32
C LEU A 62 -7.69 -9.97 1.02
N ALA A 63 -7.02 -11.12 0.97
CA ALA A 63 -7.46 -12.31 1.70
C ALA A 63 -7.41 -12.09 3.22
N TYR A 64 -6.44 -11.32 3.71
CA TYR A 64 -6.34 -10.97 5.14
C TYR A 64 -7.44 -10.00 5.59
N ALA A 65 -8.01 -9.18 4.69
CA ALA A 65 -9.06 -8.22 5.02
C ALA A 65 -10.23 -8.85 5.77
N SER A 66 -10.69 -10.03 5.34
CA SER A 66 -11.76 -10.74 6.03
C SER A 66 -11.40 -11.14 7.47
N THR A 67 -10.13 -11.46 7.74
CA THR A 67 -9.67 -11.77 9.11
C THR A 67 -9.58 -10.52 10.00
N ALA A 68 -9.46 -9.34 9.39
CA ALA A 68 -9.46 -8.05 10.07
C ALA A 68 -10.85 -7.41 10.18
N ASP A 69 -11.91 -8.14 9.79
CA ASP A 69 -13.30 -7.66 9.73
C ASP A 69 -13.44 -6.42 8.82
N VAL A 70 -12.79 -6.49 7.66
CA VAL A 70 -12.83 -5.48 6.59
C VAL A 70 -13.37 -6.14 5.34
N ALA A 71 -14.35 -5.50 4.70
CA ALA A 71 -14.93 -6.05 3.47
C ALA A 71 -13.88 -6.08 2.34
N PRO A 72 -13.86 -7.13 1.49
CA PRO A 72 -12.91 -7.20 0.37
C PRO A 72 -12.98 -6.00 -0.58
N ASP A 73 -14.17 -5.44 -0.79
CA ASP A 73 -14.37 -4.23 -1.60
C ASP A 73 -13.81 -2.97 -0.93
N GLU A 74 -13.95 -2.83 0.39
CA GLU A 74 -13.32 -1.73 1.15
C GLU A 74 -11.79 -1.81 1.05
N ALA A 75 -11.23 -3.01 1.20
CA ALA A 75 -9.80 -3.24 1.05
C ALA A 75 -9.30 -2.94 -0.38
N ARG A 76 -10.14 -3.21 -1.38
CA ARG A 76 -9.87 -2.88 -2.79
C ARG A 76 -9.83 -1.37 -3.00
N VAL A 77 -10.87 -0.66 -2.56
CA VAL A 77 -10.98 0.80 -2.67
C VAL A 77 -9.80 1.47 -2.00
N LEU A 78 -9.45 1.04 -0.78
CA LEU A 78 -8.27 1.53 -0.07
C LEU A 78 -6.98 1.40 -0.89
N LEU A 79 -6.72 0.22 -1.47
CA LEU A 79 -5.53 0.00 -2.28
C LEU A 79 -5.52 0.86 -3.55
N ASP A 80 -6.68 1.05 -4.18
CA ASP A 80 -6.82 1.88 -5.38
C ASP A 80 -6.62 3.38 -5.05
N GLU A 81 -7.13 3.87 -3.92
CA GLU A 81 -6.90 5.24 -3.44
C GLU A 81 -5.43 5.51 -3.12
N LEU A 82 -4.80 4.61 -2.37
CA LEU A 82 -3.37 4.71 -2.05
C LEU A 82 -2.51 4.71 -3.32
N ARG A 83 -2.89 3.90 -4.32
CA ARG A 83 -2.21 3.83 -5.61
C ARG A 83 -2.41 5.10 -6.43
N ALA A 84 -3.64 5.61 -6.49
CA ALA A 84 -3.95 6.86 -7.18
C ALA A 84 -3.21 8.06 -6.56
N ALA A 85 -3.02 8.04 -5.24
CA ALA A 85 -2.24 9.02 -4.50
C ALA A 85 -0.71 8.83 -4.61
N GLY A 86 -0.25 7.76 -5.28
CA GLY A 86 1.19 7.47 -5.43
C GLY A 86 1.87 7.01 -4.13
N LEU A 87 1.11 6.60 -3.12
CA LEU A 87 1.62 6.23 -1.80
C LEU A 87 2.03 4.76 -1.68
N VAL A 88 1.65 3.93 -2.65
CA VAL A 88 2.03 2.53 -2.70
C VAL A 88 2.78 2.25 -3.99
N VAL A 89 3.92 1.58 -3.84
CA VAL A 89 4.81 1.20 -4.93
C VAL A 89 5.09 -0.30 -4.88
N PRO A 90 5.49 -0.94 -5.99
CA PRO A 90 6.01 -2.29 -5.94
C PRO A 90 7.31 -2.36 -5.12
N ALA A 91 7.48 -3.36 -4.26
CA ALA A 91 8.65 -3.42 -3.36
C ALA A 91 10.01 -3.33 -4.08
N HIS A 92 10.11 -3.89 -5.29
CA HIS A 92 11.36 -3.88 -6.07
C HIS A 92 11.79 -2.48 -6.53
N THR A 93 10.90 -1.47 -6.50
CA THR A 93 11.25 -0.09 -6.89
C THR A 93 11.93 0.69 -5.77
N LEU A 94 11.87 0.18 -4.52
CA LEU A 94 12.49 0.80 -3.35
C LEU A 94 13.96 0.37 -3.16
N ILE A 95 14.43 -0.61 -3.94
CA ILE A 95 15.84 -1.00 -3.96
C ILE A 95 16.56 0.01 -4.88
N PRO A 96 17.57 0.76 -4.39
CA PRO A 96 18.37 1.62 -5.26
C PRO A 96 18.96 0.80 -6.41
N ARG A 97 18.90 1.33 -7.64
CA ARG A 97 19.31 0.59 -8.85
C ARG A 97 20.75 0.06 -8.76
N GLU A 98 21.62 0.81 -8.10
CA GLU A 98 23.02 0.45 -7.82
C GLU A 98 23.16 -0.79 -6.89
N LEU A 99 22.16 -1.03 -6.03
CA LEU A 99 22.12 -2.14 -5.06
C LEU A 99 21.33 -3.36 -5.57
N ALA A 100 20.63 -3.25 -6.70
CA ALA A 100 19.82 -4.35 -7.25
C ALA A 100 20.68 -5.54 -7.76
N GLY A 101 22.00 -5.36 -7.84
CA GLY A 101 22.96 -6.37 -8.29
C GLY A 101 22.76 -6.78 -9.76
N PRO A 102 23.77 -7.40 -10.40
CA PRO A 102 23.55 -8.01 -11.69
C PRO A 102 22.46 -9.07 -11.57
N VAL A 103 21.47 -9.03 -12.47
CA VAL A 103 20.52 -10.12 -12.67
C VAL A 103 21.36 -11.39 -12.83
N ARG A 104 21.27 -12.32 -11.88
CA ARG A 104 22.03 -13.57 -11.94
C ARG A 104 21.52 -14.35 -13.16
N ALA A 105 22.20 -14.18 -14.29
CA ALA A 105 22.05 -15.04 -15.44
C ALA A 105 22.51 -16.43 -14.98
N ARG A 106 21.59 -17.40 -15.03
CA ARG A 106 21.91 -18.79 -14.79
C ARG A 106 22.83 -19.22 -15.95
N PRO A 107 24.09 -19.61 -15.70
CA PRO A 107 24.93 -20.13 -16.76
C PRO A 107 24.31 -21.44 -17.27
N ALA A 108 24.22 -21.55 -18.59
CA ALA A 108 23.82 -22.77 -19.30
C ALA A 108 24.90 -23.84 -19.17
#